data_AF-A0A382XPE5-F1
#
_entry.id   AF-A0A382XPE5-F1
#
_cell.length_a   1.000
_cell.length_b   1.000
_cell.length_c   1.000
_cell.angle_alpha   90.00
_cell.angle_beta   90.00
_cell.angle_gamma   90.00
#
_symmetry.space_group_name_H-M   'P 1'
#
loop_
_entity.id
_entity.type
_entity.pdbx_description
1 polymer ?
#
loop_
_entity_poly.entity_id
_entity_poly.type
_entity_poly.pdbx_seq_one_letter_code
_entity_poly.pdbx_strand_id
1 'polypeptide(L)'
;MNKVFICQLCNRQFNRKHNLNRHTKRKNSCVVKKSTDLQMNTNEHKRTQMNINEHKRTQMNINEHKILNQCLYCKKGFANNSSLKRHVKSYCKVKKEKEKEKEKEKEKELDIINAKIKLLELQTKVAYGNTNCNNTNTNNTVNNTVNVTVNDYGKENINFLESNKYKKLITQILGNGMLGLQQYIKYKYCNPQQPEN
;
A
#
# COMPACT_ATOMS: atom_id res chain seq x y z
N MET A 1 5.21 34.55 28.20
CA MET A 1 6.33 34.37 29.16
C MET A 1 6.23 32.97 29.78
N ASN A 2 7.21 32.10 29.57
CA ASN A 2 7.20 30.75 30.17
C ASN A 2 7.52 30.84 31.66
N LYS A 3 6.56 30.46 32.51
CA LYS A 3 6.77 30.42 33.96
C LYS A 3 7.74 29.28 34.30
N VAL A 4 8.97 29.65 34.65
CA VAL A 4 9.97 28.71 35.17
C VAL A 4 9.77 28.48 36.66
N PHE A 5 9.98 27.25 37.11
CA PHE A 5 9.91 26.84 38.51
C PHE A 5 11.31 26.54 39.00
N ILE A 6 11.77 27.23 40.04
CA ILE A 6 13.15 27.16 40.52
C ILE A 6 13.20 26.41 41.84
N CYS A 7 14.13 25.46 41.98
CA CYS A 7 14.41 24.83 43.26
C CYS A 7 15.22 25.79 44.14
N GLN A 8 14.70 26.16 45.30
CA GLN A 8 15.37 27.09 46.23
C GLN A 8 16.62 26.52 46.90
N LEU A 9 16.83 25.20 46.83
CA LEU A 9 17.96 24.52 47.46
C LEU A 9 19.18 24.37 46.53
N CYS A 10 18.98 24.34 45.21
CA CYS A 10 20.07 24.18 44.23
C CYS A 10 19.95 25.10 43.01
N ASN A 11 19.00 26.04 43.03
CA ASN A 11 18.69 27.01 41.98
C ASN A 11 18.43 26.41 40.58
N ARG A 12 18.17 25.10 40.51
CA ARG A 12 17.85 24.42 39.24
C ARG A 12 16.47 24.83 38.74
N GLN A 13 16.41 25.21 37.46
CA GLN A 13 15.18 25.63 36.79
C GLN A 13 14.44 24.44 36.16
N PHE A 14 13.12 24.46 36.22
CA PHE A 14 12.23 23.47 35.66
C PHE A 14 11.10 24.14 34.88
N ASN A 15 10.77 23.57 33.72
CA ASN A 15 9.73 24.13 32.85
C ASN A 15 8.30 23.74 33.28
N ARG A 16 8.14 22.89 34.31
CA ARG A 16 6.84 22.42 34.82
C ARG A 16 6.88 22.15 36.33
N LYS A 17 5.81 22.51 37.05
CA LYS A 17 5.67 22.33 38.51
C LYS A 17 5.83 20.87 38.96
N HIS A 18 5.30 19.91 38.20
CA HIS A 18 5.42 18.49 38.55
C HIS A 18 6.88 17.99 38.55
N ASN A 19 7.74 18.57 37.70
CA ASN A 19 9.15 18.19 37.64
C ASN A 19 9.92 18.71 38.84
N LEU A 20 9.63 19.95 39.28
CA LEU A 20 10.16 20.49 40.53
C LEU A 20 9.71 19.64 41.73
N ASN A 21 8.41 19.30 41.82
CA ASN A 21 7.90 18.46 42.90
C ASN A 21 8.53 17.06 42.93
N ARG A 22 8.74 16.44 41.76
CA ARG A 22 9.42 15.14 41.68
C ARG A 22 10.90 15.26 42.04
N HIS A 23 11.53 16.37 41.69
CA HIS A 23 12.89 16.68 42.08
C HIS A 23 12.99 16.78 43.61
N THR A 24 12.23 17.64 44.27
CA THR A 24 12.31 17.83 45.74
C THR A 24 11.96 16.59 46.56
N LYS A 25 11.14 15.68 46.05
CA LYS A 25 10.80 14.42 46.72
C LYS A 25 11.92 13.36 46.69
N ARG A 26 12.99 13.55 45.92
CA ARG A 26 14.12 12.60 45.84
C ARG A 26 15.11 12.86 46.98
N LYS A 27 15.55 11.79 47.65
CA LYS A 27 16.45 11.84 48.81
C LYS A 27 17.76 12.63 48.60
N ASN A 28 18.27 12.71 47.35
CA ASN A 28 19.50 13.41 46.98
C ASN A 28 19.29 14.40 45.80
N SER A 29 18.20 15.16 45.81
CA SER A 29 17.83 15.99 44.65
C SER A 29 18.75 17.19 44.40
N CYS A 30 19.31 17.77 45.46
CA CYS A 30 19.96 19.08 45.45
C CYS A 30 21.47 19.02 45.75
N VAL A 31 22.12 17.89 45.46
CA VAL A 31 23.57 17.76 45.68
C VAL A 31 24.31 18.56 44.61
N VAL A 32 24.87 19.70 45.01
CA VAL A 32 25.88 20.42 44.24
C VAL A 32 27.15 19.58 44.25
N LYS A 33 27.54 18.99 43.11
CA LYS A 33 28.88 18.41 42.98
C LYS A 33 29.88 19.57 43.08
N LYS A 34 30.64 19.65 44.17
CA LYS A 34 31.84 20.49 44.23
C LYS A 34 32.81 20.00 43.15
N SER A 35 33.03 20.83 42.14
CA SER A 35 34.11 20.66 41.16
C SER A 35 35.42 21.09 41.81
N THR A 36 36.30 20.14 42.09
CA THR A 36 37.74 20.41 42.28
C THR A 36 38.48 19.81 41.09
N ASP A 37 39.31 20.65 40.48
CA ASP A 37 39.88 20.50 39.15
C ASP A 37 40.98 19.43 39.00
N LEU A 38 41.00 18.87 37.79
CA LEU A 38 42.12 18.35 36.98
C LEU A 38 42.87 17.06 37.43
N GLN A 39 42.46 15.94 36.83
CA GLN A 39 43.33 15.20 35.90
C GLN A 39 42.51 14.36 34.90
N MET A 40 42.85 14.50 33.61
CA MET A 40 42.25 13.74 32.51
C MET A 40 42.72 12.28 32.55
N ASN A 41 41.80 11.31 32.62
CA ASN A 41 41.55 10.35 31.53
C ASN A 41 40.45 9.33 31.88
N THR A 42 39.54 9.15 30.91
CA THR A 42 38.77 7.94 30.57
C THR A 42 38.10 7.08 31.65
N ASN A 43 36.76 7.02 31.52
CA ASN A 43 35.88 5.89 31.86
C ASN A 43 35.64 5.60 33.35
N GLU A 44 34.96 6.53 34.03
CA GLU A 44 34.18 6.22 35.21
C GLU A 44 32.78 5.69 34.86
N HIS A 45 32.48 4.47 35.30
CA HIS A 45 31.22 4.22 36.01
C HIS A 45 31.45 3.17 37.11
N LYS A 46 32.07 3.60 38.22
CA LYS A 46 31.94 2.91 39.51
C LYS A 46 30.49 3.10 39.98
N ARG A 47 29.75 1.99 39.93
CA ARG A 47 28.34 1.87 40.25
C ARG A 47 28.19 1.71 41.77
N THR A 48 27.93 2.79 42.50
CA THR A 48 27.61 2.70 43.93
C THR A 48 26.18 2.18 44.10
N GLN A 49 26.07 1.07 44.83
CA GLN A 49 24.84 0.37 45.15
C GLN A 49 23.81 1.29 45.83
N MET A 50 22.60 1.36 45.27
CA MET A 50 21.39 1.62 46.06
C MET A 50 20.27 0.68 45.60
N ASN A 51 19.81 -0.11 46.55
CA ASN A 51 18.63 -0.98 46.57
C ASN A 51 18.57 -2.14 45.57
N ILE A 52 19.15 -3.24 46.03
CA ILE A 52 18.83 -4.61 45.69
C ILE A 52 17.36 -4.86 46.10
N ASN A 53 16.40 -4.68 45.20
CA ASN A 53 15.08 -5.33 45.31
C ASN A 53 14.28 -5.45 44.00
N GLU A 54 14.84 -5.08 42.83
CA GLU A 54 14.20 -5.36 41.53
C GLU A 54 15.06 -6.22 40.59
N HIS A 55 16.02 -6.96 41.13
CA HIS A 55 16.64 -8.08 40.41
C HIS A 55 16.14 -9.40 40.98
N LYS A 56 14.84 -9.68 40.81
CA LYS A 56 14.45 -11.05 40.45
C LYS A 56 15.00 -11.31 39.04
N ARG A 57 16.29 -11.61 39.04
CA ARG A 57 16.97 -12.38 38.00
C ARG A 57 16.31 -13.75 38.08
N THR A 58 15.20 -13.93 37.39
CA THR A 58 14.66 -15.26 37.16
C THR A 58 15.71 -15.97 36.31
N GLN A 59 16.48 -16.82 36.99
CA GLN A 59 17.01 -18.01 36.38
C GLN A 59 15.89 -18.63 35.54
N MET A 60 16.25 -19.08 34.35
CA MET A 60 15.41 -19.95 33.55
C MET A 60 14.93 -21.09 34.45
N ASN A 61 13.66 -21.05 34.81
CA ASN A 61 12.92 -22.24 35.15
C ASN A 61 11.61 -22.21 34.36
N ILE A 62 11.54 -23.24 33.55
CA ILE A 62 10.48 -23.79 32.72
C ILE A 62 9.09 -23.60 33.37
N ASN A 63 8.12 -23.28 32.52
CA ASN A 63 6.66 -23.27 32.73
C ASN A 63 5.98 -21.96 33.20
N GLU A 64 5.10 -21.46 32.31
CA GLU A 64 3.89 -20.67 32.59
C GLU A 64 3.89 -19.13 32.71
N HIS A 65 4.96 -18.40 32.37
CA HIS A 65 4.85 -16.94 32.22
C HIS A 65 4.97 -16.46 30.77
N LYS A 66 3.79 -16.31 30.15
CA LYS A 66 3.45 -15.51 28.96
C LYS A 66 4.64 -14.75 28.34
N ILE A 67 5.25 -15.35 27.31
CA ILE A 67 6.31 -14.76 26.47
C ILE A 67 5.71 -13.55 25.72
N LEU A 68 5.63 -12.39 26.36
CA LEU A 68 4.88 -11.26 25.81
C LEU A 68 5.63 -10.49 24.72
N ASN A 69 6.92 -10.77 24.48
CA ASN A 69 7.74 -9.97 23.58
C ASN A 69 8.68 -10.81 22.70
N GLN A 70 8.13 -11.78 21.97
CA GLN A 70 8.87 -12.56 20.98
C GLN A 70 8.65 -12.03 19.56
N CYS A 71 9.71 -12.05 18.76
CA CYS A 71 9.61 -11.73 17.34
C CYS A 71 8.86 -12.81 16.58
N LEU A 72 7.80 -12.43 15.85
CA LEU A 72 7.00 -13.36 15.05
C LEU A 72 7.80 -14.02 13.92
N TYR A 73 8.83 -13.32 13.40
CA TYR A 73 9.62 -13.75 12.26
C TYR A 73 10.77 -14.68 12.65
N CYS A 74 11.64 -14.25 13.58
CA CYS A 74 12.84 -15.00 13.96
C CYS A 74 12.75 -15.66 15.34
N LYS A 75 11.60 -15.56 16.02
CA LYS A 75 11.36 -16.16 17.34
C LYS A 75 12.32 -15.71 18.46
N LYS A 76 13.10 -14.65 18.25
CA LYS A 76 13.94 -14.06 19.30
C LYS A 76 13.09 -13.37 20.37
N GLY A 77 13.39 -13.63 21.65
CA GLY A 77 12.75 -12.99 22.81
C GLY A 77 13.41 -11.67 23.19
N PHE A 78 12.61 -10.73 23.71
CA PHE A 78 13.07 -9.40 24.14
C PHE A 78 12.56 -9.07 25.54
N ALA A 79 13.36 -8.30 26.29
CA ALA A 79 12.99 -7.89 27.66
C ALA A 79 11.80 -6.92 27.71
N ASN A 80 11.54 -6.17 26.64
CA ASN A 80 10.41 -5.24 26.55
C ASN A 80 9.94 -5.03 25.10
N ASN A 81 8.71 -4.51 24.96
CA ASN A 81 8.05 -4.28 23.67
C ASN A 81 8.79 -3.26 22.79
N SER A 82 9.37 -2.21 23.38
CA SER A 82 10.12 -1.20 22.61
C SER A 82 11.33 -1.81 21.89
N SER A 83 12.04 -2.73 22.55
CA SER A 83 13.16 -3.45 21.97
C SER A 83 12.71 -4.42 20.88
N LEU A 84 11.58 -5.11 21.08
CA LEU A 84 10.96 -5.97 20.06
C LEU A 84 10.56 -5.16 18.82
N LYS A 85 9.82 -4.06 19.00
CA LYS A 85 9.39 -3.18 17.90
C LYS A 85 10.58 -2.69 17.08
N ARG A 86 11.63 -2.20 17.76
CA ARG A 86 12.86 -1.76 17.12
C ARG A 86 13.54 -2.91 16.35
N HIS A 87 13.58 -4.10 16.94
CA HIS A 87 14.12 -5.29 16.26
C HIS A 87 13.36 -5.62 14.98
N VAL A 88 12.03 -5.77 15.07
CA VAL A 88 11.16 -6.10 13.92
C VAL A 88 11.29 -5.05 12.82
N LYS A 89 11.39 -3.77 13.18
CA LYS A 89 11.49 -2.68 12.22
C LYS A 89 12.83 -2.65 11.48
N SER A 90 13.96 -2.80 12.18
CA SER A 90 15.27 -2.42 11.62
C SER A 90 16.30 -3.56 11.58
N TYR A 91 16.17 -4.56 12.44
CA TYR A 91 17.26 -5.52 12.71
C TYR A 91 16.87 -6.99 12.45
N CYS A 92 15.60 -7.28 12.17
CA CYS A 92 15.16 -8.65 11.92
C CYS A 92 15.60 -9.13 10.53
N LYS A 93 16.63 -9.98 10.47
CA LYS A 93 17.15 -10.56 9.21
C LYS A 93 16.07 -11.37 8.48
N VAL A 94 15.39 -12.28 9.20
CA VAL A 94 14.32 -13.12 8.64
C VAL A 94 13.18 -12.31 8.03
N LYS A 95 12.81 -11.16 8.64
CA LYS A 95 11.79 -10.29 8.05
C LYS A 95 12.27 -9.69 6.74
N LYS A 96 13.51 -9.17 6.69
CA LYS A 96 14.09 -8.58 5.49
C LYS A 96 14.21 -9.58 4.35
N GLU A 97 14.58 -10.83 4.66
CA GLU A 97 14.64 -11.91 3.67
C GLU A 97 13.26 -12.23 3.10
N LYS A 98 12.24 -12.37 3.96
CA LYS A 98 10.85 -12.57 3.52
C LYS A 98 10.30 -11.41 2.70
N GLU A 99 10.68 -10.17 3.01
CA GLU A 99 10.29 -8.99 2.22
C GLU A 99 10.92 -9.02 0.82
N LYS A 100 12.21 -9.36 0.72
CA LYS A 100 12.90 -9.54 -0.57
C LYS A 100 12.30 -10.68 -1.40
N GLU A 101 11.93 -11.78 -0.76
CA GLU A 101 11.30 -12.91 -1.44
C GLU A 101 9.93 -12.51 -2.03
N LYS A 102 9.11 -11.81 -1.24
CA LYS A 102 7.83 -11.26 -1.70
C LYS A 102 7.99 -10.24 -2.83
N GLU A 103 9.04 -9.43 -2.80
CA GLU A 103 9.33 -8.47 -3.87
C GLU A 103 9.67 -9.19 -5.18
N LYS A 104 10.52 -10.23 -5.12
CA LYS A 104 10.82 -11.08 -6.28
C LYS A 104 9.58 -11.81 -6.81
N GLU A 105 8.69 -12.25 -5.93
CA GLU A 105 7.45 -12.91 -6.34
C GLU A 105 6.52 -11.95 -7.09
N LYS A 106 6.38 -10.71 -6.61
CA LYS A 106 5.62 -9.66 -7.30
C LYS A 106 6.22 -9.28 -8.66
N GLU A 107 7.54 -9.25 -8.76
CA GLU A 107 8.24 -8.96 -10.02
C GLU A 107 7.93 -10.05 -11.06
N LYS A 108 8.02 -11.33 -10.68
CA LYS A 108 7.61 -12.45 -11.55
C LYS A 108 6.14 -12.38 -11.97
N GLU A 109 5.26 -12.00 -11.05
CA GLU A 109 3.83 -11.84 -11.36
C GLU A 109 3.60 -10.72 -12.37
N LEU A 110 4.32 -9.60 -12.22
CA LEU A 110 4.28 -8.48 -13.16
C LEU A 110 4.77 -8.89 -14.56
N ASP A 111 5.85 -9.66 -14.65
CA ASP A 111 6.36 -10.18 -15.92
C ASP A 111 5.33 -11.07 -16.64
N ILE A 112 4.65 -11.95 -15.89
CA ILE A 112 3.60 -12.81 -16.43
C ILE A 112 2.43 -11.97 -16.96
N ILE A 113 2.02 -10.93 -16.23
CA ILE A 113 0.95 -10.03 -16.66
C ILE A 113 1.35 -9.30 -17.95
N ASN A 114 2.56 -8.76 -18.01
CA ASN A 114 3.08 -8.08 -19.20
C ASN A 114 3.13 -9.01 -20.41
N ALA A 115 3.55 -10.27 -20.23
CA ALA A 115 3.55 -11.27 -21.29
C ALA A 115 2.12 -11.58 -21.79
N LYS A 116 1.14 -11.70 -20.87
CA LYS A 116 -0.27 -11.91 -21.23
C LYS A 116 -0.86 -10.74 -22.03
N ILE A 117 -0.55 -9.49 -21.64
CA ILE A 117 -0.99 -8.29 -22.37
C ILE A 117 -0.43 -8.31 -23.79
N LYS A 118 0.86 -8.60 -23.95
CA LYS A 118 1.48 -8.70 -25.28
C LYS A 118 0.86 -9.79 -26.16
N LEU A 119 0.47 -10.93 -25.57
CA LEU A 119 -0.22 -11.99 -26.29
C LEU A 119 -1.61 -11.55 -26.76
N LEU A 120 -2.37 -10.87 -25.91
CA LEU A 120 -3.68 -10.31 -26.26
C LEU A 120 -3.57 -9.29 -27.41
N GLU A 121 -2.56 -8.42 -27.39
CA GLU A 121 -2.30 -7.46 -28.47
C GLU A 121 -1.96 -8.13 -29.80
N LEU A 122 -1.30 -9.29 -29.79
CA LEU A 122 -1.04 -10.06 -31.01
C LEU A 122 -2.31 -10.73 -31.52
N GLN A 123 -3.14 -11.29 -30.64
CA GLN A 123 -4.41 -11.89 -31.01
C GLN A 123 -5.36 -10.87 -31.68
N THR A 124 -5.40 -9.62 -31.20
CA THR A 124 -6.22 -8.57 -31.82
C THR A 124 -5.71 -8.16 -33.21
N LYS A 125 -4.40 -8.13 -33.43
CA LYS A 125 -3.81 -7.87 -34.76
C LYS A 125 -4.14 -8.98 -35.76
N VAL A 126 -4.10 -10.24 -35.33
CA VAL A 126 -4.43 -11.38 -36.20
C VAL A 126 -5.93 -11.42 -36.53
N ALA A 127 -6.80 -11.04 -35.59
CA ALA A 127 -8.25 -10.96 -35.81
C ALA A 127 -8.65 -9.89 -36.86
N TYR A 128 -7.85 -8.83 -37.03
CA TYR A 128 -8.12 -7.77 -38.03
C TYR A 128 -7.58 -8.10 -39.43
N GLY A 129 -6.79 -9.18 -39.58
CA GLY A 129 -6.02 -9.48 -40.78
C GLY A 129 -6.58 -10.55 -41.71
N ASN A 130 -7.74 -11.15 -41.42
CA ASN A 130 -8.21 -12.32 -42.19
C ASN A 130 -9.71 -12.24 -42.56
N THR A 131 -10.01 -11.45 -43.59
CA THR A 131 -11.19 -11.65 -44.45
C THR A 131 -10.74 -11.67 -45.90
N ASN A 132 -10.04 -12.73 -46.28
CA ASN A 132 -9.79 -13.00 -47.69
C ASN A 132 -10.97 -13.78 -48.28
N CYS A 133 -11.95 -13.07 -48.82
CA CYS A 133 -12.99 -13.66 -49.68
C CYS A 133 -12.53 -13.51 -51.13
N ASN A 134 -11.95 -14.59 -51.69
CA ASN A 134 -11.64 -14.64 -53.10
C ASN A 134 -12.92 -14.97 -53.88
N ASN A 135 -13.56 -13.97 -54.47
CA ASN A 135 -14.51 -14.20 -55.56
C ASN A 135 -13.80 -13.92 -56.89
N THR A 136 -13.36 -14.98 -57.56
CA THR A 136 -12.88 -14.90 -58.94
C THR A 136 -14.07 -14.71 -59.88
N ASN A 137 -14.28 -13.48 -60.35
CA ASN A 137 -15.00 -13.26 -61.59
C ASN A 137 -14.07 -12.52 -62.56
N THR A 138 -13.65 -13.25 -63.59
CA THR A 138 -12.89 -12.73 -64.73
C THR A 138 -13.79 -11.81 -65.56
N ASN A 139 -13.40 -10.55 -65.73
CA ASN A 139 -13.33 -9.85 -67.02
C ASN A 139 -12.79 -8.41 -66.82
N ASN A 140 -11.86 -8.03 -67.70
CA ASN A 140 -11.15 -6.74 -67.80
C ASN A 140 -11.87 -5.52 -67.21
N THR A 141 -11.24 -4.81 -66.26
CA THR A 141 -11.25 -3.34 -66.09
C THR A 141 -10.27 -2.97 -64.96
N VAL A 142 -9.49 -1.91 -65.15
CA VAL A 142 -8.48 -1.33 -64.24
C VAL A 142 -8.71 -1.66 -62.76
N ASN A 143 -7.82 -2.48 -62.19
CA ASN A 143 -7.90 -2.98 -60.83
C ASN A 143 -7.64 -1.86 -59.81
N ASN A 144 -8.62 -0.99 -59.55
CA ASN A 144 -8.58 -0.16 -58.34
C ASN A 144 -8.93 -1.08 -57.16
N THR A 145 -7.93 -1.48 -56.39
CA THR A 145 -8.12 -2.40 -55.27
C THR A 145 -8.72 -1.61 -54.10
N VAL A 146 -10.05 -1.59 -53.99
CA VAL A 146 -10.76 -0.94 -52.88
C VAL A 146 -10.78 -1.89 -51.69
N ASN A 147 -9.98 -1.59 -50.67
CA ASN A 147 -9.93 -2.38 -49.45
C ASN A 147 -11.13 -2.00 -48.54
N VAL A 148 -12.27 -2.68 -48.70
CA VAL A 148 -13.46 -2.45 -47.85
C VAL A 148 -13.34 -3.29 -46.58
N THR A 149 -13.18 -2.63 -45.43
CA THR A 149 -13.23 -3.30 -44.12
C THR A 149 -14.70 -3.39 -43.68
N VAL A 150 -15.27 -4.59 -43.70
CA VAL A 150 -16.64 -4.84 -43.23
C VAL A 150 -16.56 -5.22 -41.75
N ASN A 151 -17.09 -4.35 -40.87
CA ASN A 151 -17.19 -4.67 -39.45
C ASN A 151 -18.37 -5.62 -39.21
N ASP A 152 -18.19 -6.61 -38.32
CA ASP A 152 -19.31 -7.41 -37.83
C ASP A 152 -20.34 -6.51 -37.13
N TYR A 153 -21.61 -6.84 -37.29
CA TYR A 153 -22.71 -6.19 -36.57
C TYR A 153 -22.48 -6.24 -35.05
N GLY A 154 -22.62 -5.10 -34.37
CA GLY A 154 -22.37 -4.95 -32.93
C GLY A 154 -20.94 -4.59 -32.55
N LYS A 155 -19.99 -4.54 -33.51
CA LYS A 155 -18.60 -4.11 -33.31
C LYS A 155 -18.29 -2.74 -33.91
N GLU A 156 -19.31 -1.89 -34.07
CA GLU A 156 -19.16 -0.56 -34.64
C GLU A 156 -18.26 0.31 -33.76
N ASN A 157 -17.37 1.09 -34.39
CA ASN A 157 -16.52 2.03 -33.68
C ASN A 157 -17.34 3.22 -33.18
N ILE A 158 -17.66 3.24 -31.88
CA ILE A 158 -18.42 4.29 -31.20
C ILE A 158 -17.54 5.30 -30.46
N ASN A 159 -16.22 5.27 -30.67
CA ASN A 159 -15.29 6.10 -29.91
C ASN A 159 -15.46 7.60 -30.19
N PHE A 160 -16.01 7.95 -31.36
CA PHE A 160 -16.31 9.33 -31.75
C PHE A 160 -17.42 9.98 -30.92
N LEU A 161 -18.25 9.20 -30.22
CA LEU A 161 -19.26 9.75 -29.32
C LEU A 161 -18.57 10.32 -28.08
N GLU A 162 -18.67 11.61 -27.78
CA GLU A 162 -18.02 12.17 -26.59
C GLU A 162 -18.78 11.84 -25.29
N SER A 163 -20.10 11.75 -25.37
CA SER A 163 -20.96 11.51 -24.22
C SER A 163 -21.05 10.03 -23.85
N ASN A 164 -20.69 9.72 -22.59
CA ASN A 164 -20.79 8.37 -22.04
C ASN A 164 -22.25 7.86 -22.00
N LYS A 165 -23.24 8.75 -21.88
CA LYS A 165 -24.66 8.39 -21.93
C LYS A 165 -25.03 7.80 -23.30
N TYR A 166 -24.61 8.47 -24.38
CA TYR A 166 -24.91 8.02 -25.74
C TYR A 166 -24.08 6.79 -26.13
N LYS A 167 -22.83 6.65 -25.66
CA LYS A 167 -22.07 5.41 -25.83
C LYS A 167 -22.83 4.21 -25.30
N LYS A 168 -23.26 4.25 -24.04
CA LYS A 168 -24.00 3.14 -23.40
C LYS A 168 -25.29 2.80 -24.14
N LEU A 169 -26.06 3.81 -24.52
CA LEU A 169 -27.32 3.62 -25.25
C LEU A 169 -27.08 2.95 -26.61
N ILE A 170 -26.12 3.46 -27.39
CA ILE A 170 -25.78 2.93 -28.71
C ILE A 170 -25.22 1.50 -28.59
N THR A 171 -24.32 1.23 -27.62
CA THR A 171 -23.81 -0.12 -27.36
C THR A 171 -24.94 -1.10 -27.03
N GLN A 172 -25.94 -0.67 -26.26
CA GLN A 172 -27.08 -1.51 -25.91
C GLN A 172 -28.00 -1.79 -27.11
N ILE A 173 -28.22 -0.80 -27.98
CA ILE A 173 -29.02 -0.98 -29.20
C ILE A 173 -28.30 -1.92 -30.18
N LEU A 174 -27.02 -1.68 -30.43
CA LEU A 174 -26.19 -2.49 -31.33
C LEU A 174 -25.98 -3.91 -30.78
N GLY A 175 -25.79 -4.06 -29.46
CA GLY A 175 -25.65 -5.37 -28.82
C GLY A 175 -26.92 -6.21 -28.84
N ASN A 176 -28.11 -5.58 -28.89
CA ASN A 176 -29.39 -6.26 -28.93
C ASN A 176 -29.87 -6.61 -30.36
N GLY A 177 -29.09 -6.35 -31.39
CA GLY A 177 -29.53 -6.70 -32.74
C GLY A 177 -30.65 -5.81 -33.27
N MET A 178 -31.27 -6.30 -34.33
CA MET A 178 -32.50 -5.74 -34.89
C MET A 178 -33.60 -5.57 -33.81
N LEU A 179 -33.62 -6.42 -32.78
CA LEU A 179 -34.57 -6.35 -31.67
C LEU A 179 -34.40 -5.07 -30.85
N GLY A 180 -33.17 -4.60 -30.63
CA GLY A 180 -32.91 -3.34 -29.92
C GLY A 180 -33.53 -2.14 -30.62
N LEU A 181 -33.41 -2.10 -31.96
CA LEU A 181 -34.02 -1.05 -32.77
C LEU A 181 -35.55 -1.16 -32.78
N GLN A 182 -36.10 -2.37 -32.91
CA GLN A 182 -37.55 -2.61 -32.84
C GLN A 182 -38.13 -2.20 -31.49
N GLN A 183 -37.42 -2.46 -30.38
CA GLN A 183 -37.82 -2.02 -29.04
C GLN A 183 -37.83 -0.50 -28.91
N TYR A 184 -36.83 0.20 -29.45
CA TYR A 184 -36.82 1.66 -29.48
C TYR A 184 -38.01 2.22 -30.29
N ILE A 185 -38.25 1.68 -31.49
CA ILE A 185 -39.38 2.09 -32.32
C ILE A 185 -40.70 1.88 -31.57
N LYS A 186 -40.88 0.71 -30.94
CA LYS A 186 -42.07 0.42 -30.13
C LYS A 186 -42.21 1.37 -28.94
N TYR A 187 -41.12 1.67 -28.24
CA TYR A 187 -41.13 2.61 -27.12
C TYR A 187 -41.44 4.05 -27.54
N LYS A 188 -41.02 4.48 -28.73
CA LYS A 188 -41.26 5.85 -29.19
C LYS A 188 -42.64 6.02 -29.84
N TYR A 189 -43.00 5.10 -30.71
CA TYR A 189 -44.18 5.25 -31.59
C TYR A 189 -45.38 4.40 -31.17
N CYS A 190 -45.19 3.42 -30.29
CA CYS A 190 -46.26 2.52 -29.85
C CYS A 190 -46.46 2.56 -28.32
N ASN A 191 -46.11 3.68 -27.68
CA ASN A 191 -46.23 3.83 -26.23
C ASN A 191 -47.64 4.26 -25.83
N PRO A 192 -48.38 3.44 -25.05
CA PRO A 192 -49.74 3.79 -24.62
C PRO A 192 -49.79 5.02 -23.71
N GLN A 193 -48.68 5.38 -23.05
CA GLN A 193 -48.63 6.50 -22.11
C GLN A 193 -48.23 7.83 -22.77
N GLN A 194 -47.65 7.78 -23.98
CA GLN A 194 -47.30 8.97 -24.76
C GLN A 194 -47.56 8.65 -26.25
N PRO A 195 -48.82 8.69 -26.69
CA PRO A 195 -49.16 8.52 -28.09
C PRO A 195 -48.67 9.74 -28.87
N GLU A 196 -47.64 9.56 -29.70
CA GLU A 196 -47.15 10.58 -30.65
C GLU A 196 -47.78 10.42 -32.05
N ASN A 197 -49.01 9.90 -32.12
CA ASN A 197 -49.77 9.68 -33.35
C ASN A 197 -51.16 10.31 -33.27
#